data_AF-A0A1C4IJA0-F1
#
_entry.id   AF-A0A1C4IJA0-F1
#
_cell.length_a   1.000
_cell.length_b   1.000
_cell.length_c   1.000
_cell.angle_alpha   90.00
_cell.angle_beta   90.00
_cell.angle_gamma   90.00
#
_symmetry.space_group_name_H-M   'P 1'
#
loop_
_entity.id
_entity.type
_entity.pdbx_description
1 polymer ?
#
loop_
_entity_poly.entity_id
_entity_poly.type
_entity_poly.pdbx_seq_one_letter_code
_entity_poly.pdbx_strand_id
1 'polypeptide(L)'
;MITGQDWASYQPASPSTSGLDFALIKATEGTSYTNPRMASQAATARAAGLVTGFYHFLLPGNVQAQAEYFVRQAASVEYDLLVCDWESSAHGSPSCAEKDQFLKAVQKLRGSNHRVLLYCNRDFWTNRDTTSFAADGLWIAEYNGKPGKPSIKAPWVIHQYTSAPVDTNVAAFGSRAELRAWARAGAGDDGQEHEAAKPPAKPKPAPAPKPAASTYRVRAGDTLSGIAVRFGTTVSKLAALNGIKDADRISVGQVLKLTGSAPAAKSTTYRVRAGDTLSGIAAAHGTTVAKLAKANNLKNPDVIRVGQTLKIVK
;
A
#
# COMPACT_ATOMS: atom_id res chain seq x y z
N MET A 1 6.67 30.35 7.38
CA MET A 1 6.17 29.17 6.65
C MET A 1 7.29 28.67 5.78
N ILE A 2 7.46 27.36 5.75
CA ILE A 2 8.47 26.69 4.96
C ILE A 2 7.82 26.02 3.75
N THR A 3 8.58 25.85 2.68
CA THR A 3 8.07 25.36 1.40
C THR A 3 8.36 23.88 1.24
N GLY A 4 7.45 23.13 0.62
CA GLY A 4 7.70 21.74 0.31
C GLY A 4 6.93 21.28 -0.91
N GLN A 5 7.19 20.03 -1.30
CA GLN A 5 6.48 19.37 -2.37
C GLN A 5 6.07 17.97 -1.93
N ASP A 6 5.12 17.41 -2.65
CA ASP A 6 4.85 15.99 -2.59
C ASP A 6 5.13 15.32 -3.94
N TRP A 7 5.65 14.10 -3.88
CA TRP A 7 6.17 13.38 -5.04
C TRP A 7 5.60 11.98 -5.10
N ALA A 8 5.35 11.49 -6.31
CA ALA A 8 4.93 10.14 -6.61
C ALA A 8 5.82 9.52 -7.71
N SER A 9 5.43 8.34 -8.19
CA SER A 9 6.20 7.60 -9.19
C SER A 9 6.29 8.28 -10.57
N TYR A 10 5.44 9.27 -10.85
CA TYR A 10 5.50 10.01 -12.12
C TYR A 10 6.49 11.18 -12.07
N GLN A 11 6.86 11.70 -10.89
CA GLN A 11 8.02 12.58 -10.73
C GLN A 11 9.34 11.79 -10.82
N PRO A 12 10.46 12.44 -11.19
CA PRO A 12 11.77 11.79 -11.29
C PRO A 12 12.20 11.04 -10.02
N ALA A 13 13.10 10.08 -10.19
CA ALA A 13 13.74 9.36 -9.08
C ALA A 13 14.57 10.28 -8.16
N SER A 14 15.06 11.38 -8.71
CA SER A 14 15.77 12.46 -8.02
C SER A 14 15.19 13.82 -8.42
N PRO A 15 14.10 14.26 -7.78
CA PRO A 15 13.49 15.57 -8.03
C PRO A 15 14.44 16.72 -7.66
N SER A 16 14.23 17.89 -8.26
CA SER A 16 14.92 19.11 -7.81
C SER A 16 14.49 19.46 -6.39
N THR A 17 15.45 19.79 -5.53
CA THR A 17 15.22 20.16 -4.13
C THR A 17 15.45 21.64 -3.86
N SER A 18 15.75 22.42 -4.89
CA SER A 18 16.06 23.84 -4.76
C SER A 18 14.87 24.60 -4.16
N GLY A 19 15.10 25.31 -3.06
CA GLY A 19 14.08 26.11 -2.38
C GLY A 19 13.06 25.28 -1.57
N LEU A 20 13.27 23.97 -1.39
CA LEU A 20 12.42 23.13 -0.57
C LEU A 20 12.99 22.96 0.84
N ASP A 21 12.08 22.78 1.80
CA ASP A 21 12.35 22.48 3.20
C ASP A 21 11.84 21.11 3.64
N PHE A 22 10.81 20.60 2.95
CA PHE A 22 10.26 19.28 3.19
C PHE A 22 9.78 18.61 1.89
N ALA A 23 9.71 17.28 1.92
CA ALA A 23 9.17 16.47 0.84
C ALA A 23 8.29 15.33 1.40
N LEU A 24 7.10 15.13 0.83
CA LEU A 24 6.19 14.03 1.16
C LEU A 24 6.09 13.06 -0.01
N ILE A 25 6.38 11.78 0.20
CA ILE A 25 6.63 10.84 -0.89
C ILE A 25 5.57 9.75 -0.90
N LYS A 26 4.91 9.48 -2.04
CA LYS A 26 3.98 8.35 -2.16
C LYS A 26 4.73 7.08 -1.82
N ALA A 27 4.28 6.34 -0.83
CA ALA A 27 4.83 5.04 -0.51
C ALA A 27 4.00 3.95 -1.16
N THR A 28 2.69 3.95 -0.89
CA THR A 28 1.80 2.85 -1.25
C THR A 28 0.40 3.34 -1.62
N GLU A 29 -0.37 2.46 -2.24
CA GLU A 29 -1.79 2.62 -2.53
C GLU A 29 -2.47 1.27 -2.37
N GLY A 30 -3.58 1.23 -1.62
CA GLY A 30 -4.24 -0.03 -1.30
C GLY A 30 -3.30 -1.02 -0.60
N THR A 31 -3.35 -2.28 -1.04
CA THR A 31 -2.52 -3.37 -0.48
C THR A 31 -1.53 -3.95 -1.49
N SER A 32 -1.40 -3.34 -2.67
CA SER A 32 -0.72 -3.94 -3.82
C SER A 32 0.30 -3.03 -4.49
N TYR A 33 0.05 -1.72 -4.54
CA TYR A 33 0.96 -0.79 -5.19
C TYR A 33 2.00 -0.25 -4.20
N THR A 34 3.28 -0.33 -4.58
CA THR A 34 4.40 0.37 -3.92
C THR A 34 5.08 1.26 -4.94
N ASN A 35 5.36 2.51 -4.58
CA ASN A 35 6.07 3.43 -5.44
C ASN A 35 7.52 2.95 -5.68
N PRO A 36 7.90 2.61 -6.93
CA PRO A 36 9.24 2.08 -7.23
C PRO A 36 10.35 3.13 -7.08
N ARG A 37 10.00 4.42 -7.01
CA ARG A 37 10.94 5.55 -6.87
C ARG A 37 11.05 6.07 -5.45
N MET A 38 10.26 5.54 -4.50
CA MET A 38 10.19 6.04 -3.14
C MET A 38 11.56 6.10 -2.45
N ALA A 39 12.36 5.03 -2.57
CA ALA A 39 13.66 4.96 -1.91
C ALA A 39 14.65 6.01 -2.45
N SER A 40 14.70 6.21 -3.77
CA SER A 40 15.58 7.21 -4.40
C SER A 40 15.11 8.63 -4.13
N GLN A 41 13.79 8.85 -4.13
CA GLN A 41 13.19 10.14 -3.77
C GLN A 41 13.50 10.50 -2.32
N ALA A 42 13.39 9.54 -1.40
CA ALA A 42 13.70 9.76 0.01
C ALA A 42 15.21 9.97 0.23
N ALA A 43 16.07 9.26 -0.51
CA ALA A 43 17.52 9.52 -0.48
C ALA A 43 17.85 10.94 -0.99
N THR A 44 17.18 11.39 -2.05
CA THR A 44 17.33 12.75 -2.60
C THR A 44 16.90 13.82 -1.58
N ALA A 45 15.73 13.65 -0.96
CA ALA A 45 15.23 14.54 0.08
C ALA A 45 16.19 14.64 1.28
N ARG A 46 16.66 13.48 1.78
CA ARG A 46 17.58 13.42 2.92
C ARG A 46 18.94 14.02 2.59
N ALA A 47 19.47 13.80 1.38
CA ALA A 47 20.73 14.41 0.95
C ALA A 47 20.66 15.95 0.87
N ALA A 48 19.50 16.51 0.53
CA ALA A 48 19.22 17.94 0.57
C ALA A 48 18.82 18.45 1.98
N GLY A 49 18.85 17.56 2.99
CA GLY A 49 18.49 17.87 4.37
C GLY A 49 17.01 18.22 4.55
N LEU A 50 16.10 17.80 3.66
CA LEU A 50 14.68 18.09 3.79
C LEU A 50 14.06 17.30 4.96
N VAL A 51 13.01 17.85 5.59
CA VAL A 51 12.11 17.01 6.40
C VAL A 51 11.39 16.06 5.46
N THR A 52 11.45 14.76 5.74
CA THR A 52 10.91 13.75 4.85
C THR A 52 9.64 13.14 5.45
N GLY A 53 8.68 12.83 4.60
CA GLY A 53 7.49 12.08 4.98
C GLY A 53 7.03 11.17 3.85
N PHE A 54 6.08 10.29 4.18
CA PHE A 54 5.53 9.31 3.27
C PHE A 54 4.02 9.34 3.34
N TYR A 55 3.35 9.18 2.20
CA TYR A 55 1.90 9.10 2.16
C TYR A 55 1.39 7.80 1.55
N HIS A 56 0.21 7.40 2.01
CA HIS A 56 -0.53 6.24 1.55
C HIS A 56 -1.85 6.68 0.93
N PHE A 57 -2.07 6.36 -0.34
CA PHE A 57 -3.35 6.58 -1.00
C PHE A 57 -4.36 5.53 -0.52
N LEU A 58 -5.33 5.95 0.28
CA LEU A 58 -6.30 5.08 0.94
C LEU A 58 -7.40 4.65 -0.05
N LEU A 59 -7.65 3.34 -0.14
CA LEU A 59 -8.79 2.78 -0.86
C LEU A 59 -9.89 2.29 0.11
N PRO A 60 -11.16 2.19 -0.31
CA PRO A 60 -12.19 1.53 0.48
C PRO A 60 -11.85 0.07 0.79
N GLY A 61 -12.41 -0.47 1.87
CA GLY A 61 -12.30 -1.88 2.24
C GLY A 61 -11.41 -2.12 3.45
N ASN A 62 -10.47 -3.06 3.35
CA ASN A 62 -9.69 -3.52 4.50
C ASN A 62 -8.57 -2.51 4.88
N VAL A 63 -8.94 -1.47 5.62
CA VAL A 63 -8.03 -0.39 6.01
C VAL A 63 -6.94 -0.83 7.00
N GLN A 64 -7.19 -1.84 7.83
CA GLN A 64 -6.16 -2.42 8.70
C GLN A 64 -5.03 -3.03 7.87
N ALA A 65 -5.36 -3.81 6.83
CA ALA A 65 -4.37 -4.39 5.93
C ALA A 65 -3.60 -3.32 5.13
N GLN A 66 -4.28 -2.22 4.75
CA GLN A 66 -3.63 -1.08 4.10
C GLN A 66 -2.64 -0.38 5.05
N ALA A 67 -3.01 -0.15 6.31
CA ALA A 67 -2.11 0.46 7.30
C ALA A 67 -0.86 -0.40 7.54
N GLU A 68 -1.02 -1.71 7.68
CA GLU A 68 0.09 -2.65 7.80
C GLU A 68 0.96 -2.70 6.54
N TYR A 69 0.34 -2.62 5.36
CA TYR A 69 1.07 -2.56 4.09
C TYR A 69 1.87 -1.27 3.98
N PHE A 70 1.27 -0.11 4.29
CA PHE A 70 1.94 1.18 4.29
C PHE A 70 3.12 1.21 5.26
N VAL A 71 2.91 0.85 6.53
CA VAL A 71 3.97 0.85 7.55
C VAL A 71 5.13 -0.06 7.15
N ARG A 72 4.85 -1.20 6.53
CA ARG A 72 5.88 -2.16 6.10
C ARG A 72 6.66 -1.70 4.88
N GLN A 73 6.00 -1.07 3.91
CA GLN A 73 6.64 -0.72 2.64
C GLN A 73 7.28 0.66 2.66
N ALA A 74 6.77 1.60 3.46
CA ALA A 74 7.32 2.94 3.54
C ALA A 74 8.80 2.89 3.96
N ALA A 75 9.66 3.53 3.17
CA ALA A 75 11.09 3.66 3.48
C ALA A 75 11.35 4.74 4.55
N SER A 76 10.47 4.79 5.55
CA SER A 76 10.48 5.75 6.64
C SER A 76 11.42 5.32 7.75
N VAL A 77 12.21 6.27 8.24
CA VAL A 77 12.99 6.18 9.46
C VAL A 77 12.33 7.01 10.54
N GLU A 78 12.81 6.89 11.78
CA GLU A 78 12.27 7.63 12.92
C GLU A 78 12.04 9.11 12.62
N TYR A 79 10.93 9.65 13.10
CA TYR A 79 10.49 11.05 12.92
C TYR A 79 10.10 11.47 11.50
N ASP A 80 10.16 10.58 10.50
CA ASP A 80 9.52 10.88 9.22
C ASP A 80 7.99 10.99 9.39
N LEU A 81 7.37 11.94 8.71
CA LEU A 81 5.92 12.09 8.74
C LEU A 81 5.23 10.93 8.01
N LEU A 82 4.11 10.43 8.53
CA LEU A 82 3.30 9.42 7.86
C LEU A 82 1.90 9.97 7.59
N VAL A 83 1.44 9.89 6.35
CA VAL A 83 0.21 10.57 5.92
C VAL A 83 -0.78 9.58 5.33
N CYS A 84 -2.03 9.64 5.79
CA CYS A 84 -3.17 9.05 5.10
C CYS A 84 -3.67 10.02 4.03
N ASP A 85 -3.54 9.68 2.76
CA ASP A 85 -4.15 10.40 1.65
C ASP A 85 -5.58 9.89 1.44
N TRP A 86 -6.57 10.69 1.86
CA TRP A 86 -7.99 10.36 1.84
C TRP A 86 -8.74 11.18 0.78
N GLU A 87 -9.00 10.52 -0.35
CA GLU A 87 -9.69 11.12 -1.49
C GLU A 87 -10.48 10.08 -2.30
N SER A 88 -11.15 10.53 -3.37
CA SER A 88 -11.92 9.67 -4.27
C SER A 88 -11.02 9.04 -5.34
N SER A 89 -11.27 7.78 -5.67
CA SER A 89 -10.60 7.08 -6.78
C SER A 89 -11.60 6.34 -7.68
N ALA A 90 -11.08 5.70 -8.73
CA ALA A 90 -11.86 4.77 -9.54
C ALA A 90 -12.41 3.57 -8.74
N HIS A 91 -11.84 3.28 -7.56
CA HIS A 91 -12.30 2.23 -6.65
C HIS A 91 -13.30 2.71 -5.60
N GLY A 92 -13.77 3.96 -5.70
CA GLY A 92 -14.66 4.59 -4.74
C GLY A 92 -13.94 5.53 -3.77
N SER A 93 -14.67 5.96 -2.74
CA SER A 93 -14.17 6.88 -1.72
C SER A 93 -14.22 6.20 -0.36
N PRO A 94 -13.11 6.12 0.40
CA PRO A 94 -13.16 5.60 1.76
C PRO A 94 -14.10 6.45 2.61
N SER A 95 -14.82 5.82 3.53
CA SER A 95 -15.66 6.50 4.52
C SER A 95 -14.84 7.20 5.61
N CYS A 96 -15.48 8.09 6.38
CA CYS A 96 -14.86 8.71 7.55
C CYS A 96 -14.39 7.67 8.57
N ALA A 97 -15.18 6.60 8.76
CA ALA A 97 -14.83 5.51 9.67
C ALA A 97 -13.58 4.74 9.20
N GLU A 98 -13.47 4.48 7.90
CA GLU A 98 -12.30 3.83 7.29
C GLU A 98 -11.04 4.70 7.42
N LYS A 99 -11.15 5.99 7.13
CA LYS A 99 -10.08 6.99 7.36
C LYS A 99 -9.62 6.99 8.81
N ASP A 100 -10.55 7.09 9.77
CA ASP A 100 -10.24 7.11 11.20
C ASP A 100 -9.54 5.84 11.65
N GLN A 101 -10.03 4.69 11.19
CA GLN A 101 -9.45 3.38 11.50
C GLN A 101 -8.03 3.26 10.93
N PHE A 102 -7.80 3.70 9.69
CA PHE A 102 -6.47 3.70 9.08
C PHE A 102 -5.49 4.56 9.90
N LEU A 103 -5.85 5.81 10.20
CA LEU A 103 -5.00 6.73 10.97
C LEU A 103 -4.63 6.15 12.34
N LYS A 104 -5.62 5.63 13.09
CA LYS A 104 -5.41 4.99 14.40
C LYS A 104 -4.53 3.73 14.28
N ALA A 105 -4.70 2.94 13.22
CA ALA A 105 -3.88 1.77 12.96
C ALA A 105 -2.42 2.13 12.69
N VAL A 106 -2.15 3.17 11.89
CA VAL A 106 -0.78 3.66 11.64
C VAL A 106 -0.12 4.18 12.93
N GLN A 107 -0.84 4.98 13.73
CA GLN A 107 -0.34 5.46 15.03
C GLN A 107 0.01 4.28 15.95
N LYS A 108 -0.85 3.25 16.02
CA LYS A 108 -0.59 2.04 16.82
C LYS A 108 0.63 1.25 16.33
N LEU A 109 0.80 1.12 15.01
CA LEU A 109 1.88 0.33 14.42
C LEU A 109 3.25 0.99 14.51
N ARG A 110 3.32 2.32 14.55
CA ARG A 110 4.59 3.09 14.55
C ARG A 110 4.93 3.73 15.88
N GLY A 111 3.99 3.75 16.83
CA GLY A 111 4.19 4.33 18.15
C GLY A 111 4.40 5.84 18.10
N SER A 112 4.96 6.37 19.19
CA SER A 112 5.19 7.80 19.42
C SER A 112 6.27 8.43 18.54
N ASN A 113 7.04 7.61 17.82
CA ASN A 113 8.21 8.04 17.07
C ASN A 113 7.88 8.64 15.70
N HIS A 114 6.59 8.73 15.37
CA HIS A 114 6.10 9.27 14.11
C HIS A 114 4.86 10.12 14.35
N ARG A 115 4.82 11.30 13.72
CA ARG A 115 3.58 12.04 13.54
C ARG A 115 2.79 11.44 12.40
N VAL A 116 1.49 11.23 12.63
CA VAL A 116 0.56 10.73 11.62
C VAL A 116 -0.40 11.83 11.22
N LEU A 117 -0.49 12.14 9.93
CA LEU A 117 -1.32 13.22 9.40
C LEU A 117 -2.42 12.67 8.50
N LEU A 118 -3.51 13.44 8.41
CA LEU A 118 -4.51 13.28 7.37
C LEU A 118 -4.22 14.26 6.24
N TYR A 119 -4.16 13.77 5.01
CA TYR A 119 -4.35 14.58 3.81
C TYR A 119 -5.77 14.42 3.29
N CYS A 120 -6.40 15.54 2.92
CA CYS A 120 -7.58 15.56 2.08
C CYS A 120 -7.78 16.95 1.45
N ASN A 121 -8.64 17.05 0.44
CA ASN A 121 -9.04 18.35 -0.11
C ASN A 121 -10.11 19.05 0.75
N ARG A 122 -10.36 20.33 0.45
CA ARG A 122 -11.35 21.14 1.16
C ARG A 122 -12.75 20.52 1.18
N ASP A 123 -13.23 19.94 0.10
CA ASP A 123 -14.57 19.31 0.03
C ASP A 123 -14.69 18.13 0.99
N PHE A 124 -13.68 17.25 0.99
CA PHE A 124 -13.62 16.14 1.92
C PHE A 124 -13.64 16.61 3.38
N TRP A 125 -12.90 17.67 3.70
CA TRP A 125 -12.89 18.22 5.05
C TRP A 125 -14.20 18.93 5.44
N THR A 126 -14.75 19.80 4.59
CA THR A 126 -15.87 20.67 4.99
C THR A 126 -17.23 20.03 4.80
N ASN A 127 -17.38 19.12 3.83
CA ASN A 127 -18.68 18.63 3.39
C ASN A 127 -18.87 17.13 3.62
N ARG A 128 -17.78 16.34 3.70
CA ARG A 128 -17.86 14.88 3.85
C ARG A 128 -17.47 14.39 5.23
N ASP A 129 -16.43 14.98 5.80
CA ASP A 129 -15.97 14.61 7.12
C ASP A 129 -16.98 15.01 8.19
N THR A 130 -17.25 14.06 9.08
CA THR A 130 -18.17 14.22 10.21
C THR A 130 -17.48 13.94 11.55
N THR A 131 -16.17 13.64 11.51
CA THR A 131 -15.40 13.18 12.67
C THR A 131 -14.41 14.24 13.16
N SER A 132 -13.97 15.12 12.28
CA SER A 132 -12.88 16.08 12.45
C SER A 132 -11.56 15.46 12.91
N PHE A 133 -11.40 14.13 12.75
CA PHE A 133 -10.22 13.42 13.23
C PHE A 133 -9.10 13.45 12.19
N ALA A 134 -8.03 14.20 12.47
CA ALA A 134 -6.86 14.35 11.60
C ALA A 134 -5.58 13.76 12.22
N ALA A 135 -5.70 12.87 13.21
CA ALA A 135 -4.58 12.36 14.00
C ALA A 135 -3.72 13.50 14.59
N ASP A 136 -2.43 13.59 14.25
CA ASP A 136 -1.52 14.62 14.73
C ASP A 136 -1.60 15.93 13.94
N GLY A 137 -2.31 15.97 12.81
CA GLY A 137 -2.45 17.18 12.03
C GLY A 137 -3.07 17.01 10.65
N LEU A 138 -3.62 18.11 10.14
CA LEU A 138 -4.26 18.18 8.83
C LEU A 138 -3.31 18.75 7.78
N TRP A 139 -3.12 18.01 6.70
CA TRP A 139 -2.60 18.48 5.43
C TRP A 139 -3.79 18.75 4.49
N ILE A 140 -4.14 20.02 4.31
CA ILE A 140 -5.32 20.41 3.52
C ILE A 140 -4.92 20.78 2.09
N ALA A 141 -5.65 20.27 1.11
CA ALA A 141 -5.53 20.70 -0.29
C ALA A 141 -6.63 21.71 -0.66
N GLU A 142 -6.19 22.90 -1.10
CA GLU A 142 -7.03 23.91 -1.74
C GLU A 142 -6.20 24.71 -2.74
N TYR A 143 -6.40 24.48 -4.04
CA TYR A 143 -5.64 25.14 -5.11
C TYR A 143 -6.10 26.57 -5.37
N ASN A 144 -5.91 27.44 -4.37
CA ASN A 144 -6.37 28.83 -4.39
C ASN A 144 -5.26 29.84 -4.74
N GLY A 145 -4.04 29.37 -4.98
CA GLY A 145 -2.88 30.23 -5.28
C GLY A 145 -2.43 31.13 -4.11
N LYS A 146 -2.91 30.86 -2.88
CA LYS A 146 -2.63 31.64 -1.67
C LYS A 146 -1.92 30.75 -0.64
N PRO A 147 -0.57 30.66 -0.68
CA PRO A 147 0.20 29.84 0.25
C PRO A 147 -0.19 30.15 1.71
N GLY A 148 -0.53 29.10 2.45
CA GLY A 148 -0.86 29.19 3.88
C GLY A 148 -2.15 29.92 4.24
N LYS A 149 -3.03 30.14 3.27
CA LYS A 149 -4.35 30.73 3.49
C LYS A 149 -5.45 29.80 2.98
N PRO A 150 -5.58 28.56 3.49
CA PRO A 150 -6.71 27.73 3.13
C PRO A 150 -8.00 28.35 3.73
N SER A 151 -9.14 28.15 3.07
CA SER A 151 -10.42 28.75 3.46
C SER A 151 -11.14 27.98 4.58
N ILE A 152 -10.47 27.02 5.22
CA ILE A 152 -10.99 26.26 6.37
C ILE A 152 -10.72 27.00 7.68
N LYS A 153 -11.57 26.78 8.70
CA LYS A 153 -11.35 27.30 10.05
C LYS A 153 -10.55 26.36 10.95
N ALA A 154 -10.48 25.07 10.59
CA ALA A 154 -9.80 24.06 11.38
C ALA A 154 -8.28 24.28 11.38
N PRO A 155 -7.58 23.90 12.47
CA PRO A 155 -6.13 23.94 12.49
C PRO A 155 -5.55 23.02 11.41
N TRP A 156 -4.48 23.47 10.78
CA TRP A 156 -3.77 22.73 9.73
C TRP A 156 -2.27 22.85 9.96
N VAL A 157 -1.55 21.83 9.48
CA VAL A 157 -0.09 21.73 9.55
C VAL A 157 0.53 22.05 8.19
N ILE A 158 -0.08 21.53 7.12
CA ILE A 158 0.39 21.70 5.73
C ILE A 158 -0.78 22.15 4.86
N HIS A 159 -0.52 23.08 3.94
CA HIS A 159 -1.47 23.53 2.92
C HIS A 159 -0.88 23.28 1.53
N GLN A 160 -1.49 22.39 0.76
CA GLN A 160 -1.22 22.21 -0.68
C GLN A 160 -2.03 23.26 -1.46
N TYR A 161 -1.34 24.30 -1.95
CA TYR A 161 -2.01 25.49 -2.50
C TYR A 161 -1.95 25.56 -4.03
N THR A 162 -1.18 24.68 -4.68
CA THR A 162 -1.09 24.53 -6.14
C THR A 162 -0.61 23.13 -6.52
N SER A 163 -1.08 22.62 -7.65
CA SER A 163 -0.59 21.39 -8.28
C SER A 163 0.39 21.63 -9.44
N ALA A 164 0.57 22.88 -9.85
CA ALA A 164 1.39 23.24 -11.00
C ALA A 164 2.67 24.01 -10.58
N PRO A 165 3.84 23.70 -11.17
CA PRO A 165 4.11 22.58 -12.10
C PRO A 165 4.25 21.21 -11.41
N VAL A 166 4.33 21.21 -10.08
CA VAL A 166 4.35 20.04 -9.19
C VAL A 166 3.51 20.43 -7.97
N ASP A 167 2.88 19.46 -7.34
CA ASP A 167 2.17 19.63 -6.08
C ASP A 167 3.06 20.31 -5.03
N THR A 168 2.69 21.56 -4.72
CA THR A 168 3.49 22.48 -3.91
C THR A 168 2.72 22.89 -2.67
N ASN A 169 3.46 22.86 -1.56
CA ASN A 169 2.95 22.92 -0.22
C ASN A 169 3.65 24.03 0.56
N VAL A 170 2.97 24.56 1.57
CA VAL A 170 3.61 25.24 2.69
C VAL A 170 3.24 24.60 4.01
N ALA A 171 4.18 24.55 4.95
CA ALA A 171 3.93 24.12 6.31
C ALA A 171 3.94 25.31 7.27
N ALA A 172 3.07 25.26 8.29
CA ALA A 172 2.83 26.32 9.27
C ALA A 172 3.96 26.45 10.32
N PHE A 173 5.22 26.41 9.88
CA PHE A 173 6.41 26.53 10.72
C PHE A 173 7.29 27.70 10.27
N GLY A 174 8.03 28.30 11.20
CA GLY A 174 9.00 29.37 10.93
C GLY A 174 10.25 28.86 10.23
N SER A 175 10.64 27.61 10.49
CA SER A 175 11.86 27.02 9.96
C SER A 175 11.79 25.50 9.81
N ARG A 176 12.77 24.93 9.08
CA ARG A 176 12.96 23.48 8.97
C ARG A 176 13.25 22.84 10.32
N ALA A 177 14.02 23.53 11.17
CA ALA A 177 14.35 23.08 12.52
C ALA A 177 13.08 22.94 13.38
N GLU A 178 12.17 23.92 13.31
CA GLU A 178 10.88 23.84 14.01
C GLU A 178 10.03 22.66 13.56
N LEU A 179 9.92 22.41 12.24
CA LEU A 179 9.18 21.24 11.74
C LEU A 179 9.82 19.92 12.23
N ARG A 180 11.16 19.82 12.25
CA ARG A 180 11.86 18.64 12.80
C ARG A 180 11.59 18.45 14.29
N ALA A 181 11.69 19.53 15.06
CA ALA A 181 11.41 19.49 16.50
C ALA A 181 9.98 19.06 16.78
N TRP A 182 9.01 19.57 16.02
CA TRP A 182 7.61 19.17 16.13
C TRP A 182 7.37 17.69 15.78
N ALA A 183 8.05 17.19 14.74
CA ALA A 183 8.00 15.78 14.35
C ALA A 183 8.56 14.86 15.44
N ARG A 184 9.58 15.32 16.19
CA ARG A 184 10.22 14.60 17.31
C ARG A 184 9.47 14.68 18.62
N ALA A 185 8.79 15.79 18.91
CA ALA A 185 8.15 16.05 20.20
C ALA A 185 7.05 15.02 20.57
N GLY A 186 6.54 14.24 19.61
CA GLY A 186 5.63 13.13 19.89
C GLY A 186 6.29 11.96 20.63
N ALA A 187 7.63 11.85 20.56
CA ALA A 187 8.41 10.70 21.02
C ALA A 187 8.99 10.85 22.44
N GLY A 188 8.76 11.97 23.13
CA GLY A 188 9.44 12.28 24.39
C GLY A 188 10.92 12.65 24.24
N ASP A 189 11.33 13.08 23.04
CA ASP A 189 12.70 13.52 22.69
C ASP A 189 13.03 14.87 23.38
N ASP A 190 14.18 14.97 24.04
CA ASP A 190 14.60 16.09 24.90
C ASP A 190 15.23 17.28 24.15
N GLY A 191 15.16 17.25 22.81
CA GLY A 191 15.50 18.38 21.95
C GLY A 191 16.98 18.49 21.59
N GLN A 192 17.80 17.46 21.81
CA GLN A 192 19.19 17.45 21.34
C GLN A 192 19.27 17.07 19.86
N GLU A 193 20.01 17.88 19.07
CA GLU A 193 20.34 17.57 17.69
C GLU A 193 21.25 16.35 17.61
N HIS A 194 20.67 15.17 17.45
CA HIS A 194 21.42 13.99 17.06
C HIS A 194 21.77 14.06 15.58
N GLU A 195 23.08 14.04 15.29
CA GLU A 195 23.68 13.92 13.97
C GLU A 195 22.89 12.92 13.11
N ALA A 196 22.63 13.29 11.85
CA ALA A 196 21.78 12.51 10.93
C ALA A 196 22.15 11.02 10.98
N ALA A 197 21.27 10.21 11.59
CA ALA A 197 21.49 8.79 11.71
C ALA A 197 21.76 8.23 10.31
N LYS A 198 22.96 7.67 10.13
CA LYS A 198 23.33 6.92 8.93
C LYS A 198 22.18 5.96 8.62
N PRO A 199 21.67 5.89 7.37
CA PRO A 199 20.56 5.01 7.03
C PRO A 199 20.87 3.62 7.58
N PRO A 200 19.90 2.95 8.24
CA PRO A 200 20.15 1.65 8.84
C PRO A 200 20.75 0.76 7.76
N ALA A 201 21.88 0.12 8.08
CA ALA A 201 22.44 -0.90 7.22
C ALA A 201 21.33 -1.90 6.87
N LYS A 202 21.30 -2.36 5.61
CA LYS A 202 20.40 -3.43 5.15
C LYS A 202 20.28 -4.47 6.28
N PRO A 203 19.06 -4.93 6.62
CA PRO A 203 18.89 -5.89 7.70
C PRO A 203 19.87 -7.04 7.50
N LYS A 204 20.68 -7.29 8.54
CA LYS A 204 21.57 -8.46 8.63
C LYS A 204 20.77 -9.69 8.16
N PRO A 205 21.32 -10.57 7.30
CA PRO A 205 20.62 -11.80 6.93
C PRO A 205 20.18 -12.50 8.21
N ALA A 206 18.89 -12.83 8.28
CA ALA A 206 18.33 -13.57 9.39
C ALA A 206 19.18 -14.82 9.67
N PRO A 207 19.31 -15.27 10.93
CA PRO A 207 20.00 -16.51 11.24
C PRO A 207 19.40 -17.64 10.40
N ALA A 208 20.26 -18.57 9.96
CA ALA A 208 19.89 -19.70 9.10
C ALA A 208 18.58 -20.37 9.56
N PRO A 209 17.72 -20.80 8.62
CA PRO A 209 16.35 -21.19 8.93
C PRO A 209 16.33 -22.37 9.90
N LYS A 210 15.64 -22.18 11.03
CA LYS A 210 15.07 -23.26 11.84
C LYS A 210 14.27 -24.17 10.89
N PRO A 211 14.19 -25.50 11.11
CA PRO A 211 13.58 -26.43 10.14
C PRO A 211 12.23 -25.90 9.69
N ALA A 212 12.07 -25.76 8.36
CA ALA A 212 10.84 -25.25 7.78
C ALA A 212 9.69 -26.13 8.28
N ALA A 213 8.80 -25.56 9.10
CA ALA A 213 7.59 -26.24 9.48
C ALA A 213 6.87 -26.66 8.20
N SER A 214 6.62 -27.96 8.03
CA SER A 214 5.95 -28.48 6.83
C SER A 214 4.48 -28.04 6.75
N THR A 215 3.91 -27.70 7.91
CA THR A 215 2.53 -27.21 8.05
C THR A 215 2.39 -26.09 9.09
N TYR A 216 1.30 -25.34 9.01
CA TYR A 216 0.93 -24.27 9.93
C TYR A 216 -0.56 -24.34 10.26
N ARG A 217 -0.92 -24.31 11.54
CA ARG A 217 -2.31 -24.22 11.97
C ARG A 217 -2.70 -22.75 12.12
N VAL A 218 -3.67 -22.32 11.32
CA VAL A 218 -4.27 -20.98 11.34
C VAL A 218 -4.80 -20.68 12.75
N ARG A 219 -4.45 -19.53 13.28
CA ARG A 219 -4.84 -19.01 14.60
C ARG A 219 -5.85 -17.88 14.42
N ALA A 220 -6.52 -17.52 15.51
CA ALA A 220 -7.38 -16.34 15.52
C ALA A 220 -6.57 -15.10 15.11
N GLY A 221 -7.06 -14.37 14.11
CA GLY A 221 -6.40 -13.18 13.55
C GLY A 221 -5.40 -13.44 12.43
N ASP A 222 -5.15 -14.70 12.05
CA ASP A 222 -4.31 -14.99 10.88
C ASP A 222 -5.03 -14.73 9.55
N THR A 223 -4.27 -14.26 8.57
CA THR A 223 -4.69 -14.15 7.16
C THR A 223 -3.76 -14.98 6.27
N LEU A 224 -4.24 -15.42 5.10
CA LEU A 224 -3.40 -16.21 4.18
C LEU A 224 -2.18 -15.41 3.70
N SER A 225 -2.33 -14.10 3.58
CA SER A 225 -1.26 -13.13 3.31
C SER A 225 -0.26 -13.01 4.46
N GLY A 226 -0.73 -12.85 5.69
CA GLY A 226 0.14 -12.82 6.87
C GLY A 226 0.95 -14.12 7.02
N ILE A 227 0.31 -15.27 6.78
CA ILE A 227 0.98 -16.58 6.82
C ILE A 227 1.99 -16.71 5.67
N ALA A 228 1.62 -16.32 4.44
CA ALA A 228 2.54 -16.39 3.30
C ALA A 228 3.82 -15.57 3.55
N VAL A 229 3.68 -14.35 4.07
CA VAL A 229 4.80 -13.49 4.44
C VAL A 229 5.64 -14.12 5.55
N ARG A 230 5.01 -14.61 6.63
CA ARG A 230 5.69 -15.24 7.76
C ARG A 230 6.60 -16.39 7.35
N PHE A 231 6.21 -17.14 6.32
CA PHE A 231 6.95 -18.31 5.83
C PHE A 231 7.68 -18.08 4.51
N GLY A 232 7.87 -16.82 4.09
CA GLY A 232 8.67 -16.49 2.91
C GLY A 232 8.13 -17.08 1.60
N THR A 233 6.81 -17.17 1.46
CA THR A 233 6.11 -17.61 0.25
C THR A 233 5.14 -16.53 -0.22
N THR A 234 4.43 -16.76 -1.33
CA THR A 234 3.39 -15.84 -1.82
C THR A 234 2.01 -16.37 -1.50
N VAL A 235 1.02 -15.47 -1.39
CA VAL A 235 -0.40 -15.86 -1.23
C VAL A 235 -0.81 -16.81 -2.34
N SER A 236 -0.45 -16.50 -3.59
CA SER A 236 -0.78 -17.36 -4.73
C SER A 236 -0.15 -18.75 -4.61
N LYS A 237 1.13 -18.84 -4.24
CA LYS A 237 1.82 -20.12 -4.06
C LYS A 237 1.26 -20.91 -2.88
N LEU A 238 0.96 -20.25 -1.76
CA LEU A 238 0.40 -20.86 -0.57
C LEU A 238 -1.06 -21.30 -0.79
N ALA A 239 -1.87 -20.48 -1.46
CA ALA A 239 -3.24 -20.79 -1.84
C ALA A 239 -3.27 -21.99 -2.80
N ALA A 240 -2.44 -21.97 -3.85
CA ALA A 240 -2.30 -23.07 -4.79
C ALA A 240 -1.84 -24.37 -4.10
N LEU A 241 -0.86 -24.28 -3.19
CA LEU A 241 -0.36 -25.41 -2.42
C LEU A 241 -1.46 -26.05 -1.54
N ASN A 242 -2.43 -25.24 -1.09
CA ASN A 242 -3.50 -25.66 -0.18
C ASN A 242 -4.88 -25.79 -0.83
N GLY A 243 -5.00 -25.62 -2.16
CA GLY A 243 -6.27 -25.68 -2.87
C GLY A 243 -7.28 -24.59 -2.46
N ILE A 244 -6.79 -23.46 -1.94
CA ILE A 244 -7.62 -22.34 -1.49
C ILE A 244 -8.01 -21.50 -2.71
N LYS A 245 -9.32 -21.45 -3.00
CA LYS A 245 -9.86 -20.68 -4.13
C LYS A 245 -10.00 -19.19 -3.81
N ASP A 246 -10.35 -18.91 -2.56
CA ASP A 246 -10.54 -17.56 -2.04
C ASP A 246 -9.54 -17.33 -0.90
N ALA A 247 -8.54 -16.49 -1.16
CA ALA A 247 -7.44 -16.23 -0.24
C ALA A 247 -7.87 -15.54 1.06
N ASP A 248 -9.05 -14.92 1.06
CA ASP A 248 -9.60 -14.20 2.22
C ASP A 248 -10.44 -15.13 3.12
N ARG A 249 -10.67 -16.38 2.69
CA ARG A 249 -11.47 -17.36 3.43
C ARG A 249 -10.61 -18.50 3.94
N ILE A 250 -9.87 -18.21 5.01
CA ILE A 250 -9.23 -19.24 5.85
C ILE A 250 -9.89 -19.30 7.23
N SER A 251 -9.96 -20.49 7.81
CA SER A 251 -10.63 -20.72 9.09
C SER A 251 -9.63 -20.94 10.22
N VAL A 252 -9.92 -20.41 11.41
CA VAL A 252 -9.16 -20.73 12.62
C VAL A 252 -9.14 -22.24 12.81
N GLY A 253 -7.96 -22.80 13.09
CA GLY A 253 -7.74 -24.23 13.20
C GLY A 253 -7.43 -24.93 11.88
N GLN A 254 -7.60 -24.30 10.71
CA GLN A 254 -7.20 -24.87 9.42
C GLN A 254 -5.70 -25.14 9.38
N VAL A 255 -5.27 -26.30 8.87
CA VAL A 255 -3.85 -26.63 8.73
C VAL A 255 -3.42 -26.40 7.29
N LEU A 256 -2.49 -25.48 7.09
CA LEU A 256 -1.89 -25.13 5.79
C LEU A 256 -0.56 -25.85 5.62
N LYS A 257 -0.33 -26.45 4.46
CA LYS A 257 0.98 -26.88 3.99
C LYS A 257 1.80 -25.64 3.63
N LEU A 258 3.04 -25.56 4.10
CA LEU A 258 3.93 -24.43 3.83
C LEU A 258 4.98 -24.76 2.77
N THR A 259 5.31 -26.04 2.63
CA THR A 259 6.34 -26.56 1.71
C THR A 259 5.78 -27.70 0.87
N GLY A 260 6.37 -27.91 -0.31
CA GLY A 260 5.98 -28.96 -1.25
C GLY A 260 5.38 -28.41 -2.54
N SER A 261 4.99 -29.32 -3.42
CA SER A 261 4.40 -29.00 -4.71
C SER A 261 2.88 -28.94 -4.58
N ALA A 262 2.26 -27.97 -5.25
CA ALA A 262 0.80 -27.91 -5.34
C ALA A 262 0.26 -29.25 -5.89
N PRO A 263 -0.90 -29.73 -5.40
CA PRO A 263 -1.51 -30.94 -5.93
C PRO A 263 -1.65 -30.83 -7.45
N ALA A 264 -1.20 -31.84 -8.19
CA ALA A 264 -1.38 -31.85 -9.64
C ALA A 264 -2.86 -31.70 -9.95
N ALA A 265 -3.21 -30.65 -10.71
CA ALA A 265 -4.59 -30.42 -11.08
C ALA A 265 -5.10 -31.64 -11.86
N LYS A 266 -6.20 -32.24 -11.41
CA LYS A 266 -6.80 -33.39 -12.08
C LYS A 266 -7.17 -32.96 -13.50
N SER A 267 -6.56 -33.61 -14.49
CA SER A 267 -6.86 -33.36 -15.89
C SER A 267 -7.53 -34.55 -16.55
N THR A 268 -8.52 -34.26 -17.39
CA THR A 268 -9.19 -35.23 -18.25
C THR A 268 -9.09 -34.74 -19.68
N THR A 269 -9.07 -35.65 -20.66
CA THR A 269 -9.12 -35.28 -22.07
C THR A 269 -10.55 -35.28 -22.58
N TYR A 270 -10.91 -34.30 -23.40
CA TYR A 270 -12.20 -34.22 -24.08
C TYR A 270 -11.96 -34.13 -25.59
N ARG A 271 -12.68 -34.95 -26.37
CA ARG A 271 -12.61 -34.88 -27.84
C ARG A 271 -13.79 -34.05 -28.36
N VAL A 272 -13.47 -32.93 -28.99
CA VAL A 272 -14.42 -31.97 -29.56
C VAL A 272 -15.35 -32.68 -30.55
N ARG A 273 -16.65 -32.50 -30.37
CA ARG A 273 -17.74 -33.03 -31.20
C ARG A 273 -18.31 -31.92 -32.08
N ALA A 274 -19.07 -32.32 -33.09
CA ALA A 274 -19.79 -31.36 -33.93
C ALA A 274 -20.78 -30.56 -33.07
N GLY A 275 -20.75 -29.23 -33.19
CA GLY A 275 -21.59 -28.31 -32.43
C GLY A 275 -21.01 -27.82 -31.10
N ASP A 276 -19.84 -28.33 -30.69
CA ASP A 276 -19.21 -27.83 -29.46
C ASP A 276 -18.62 -26.43 -29.64
N THR A 277 -18.69 -25.65 -28.55
CA THR A 277 -17.95 -24.41 -28.39
C THR A 277 -17.00 -24.52 -27.19
N LEU A 278 -15.90 -23.76 -27.20
CA LEU A 278 -14.96 -23.78 -26.09
C LEU A 278 -15.61 -23.28 -24.78
N SER A 279 -16.56 -22.34 -24.89
CA SER A 279 -17.38 -21.87 -23.76
C SER A 279 -18.33 -22.94 -23.24
N GLY A 280 -19.01 -23.68 -24.12
CA GLY A 280 -19.88 -24.79 -23.74
C GLY A 280 -19.11 -25.92 -23.04
N ILE A 281 -17.95 -26.29 -23.58
CA ILE A 281 -17.06 -27.29 -22.97
C ILE A 281 -16.55 -26.79 -21.62
N ALA A 282 -16.10 -25.53 -21.52
CA ALA A 282 -15.61 -24.98 -20.26
C ALA A 282 -16.69 -25.02 -19.16
N ALA A 283 -17.92 -24.59 -19.49
CA ALA A 283 -19.05 -24.62 -18.57
C ALA A 283 -19.41 -26.05 -18.14
N ALA A 284 -19.55 -26.98 -19.10
CA ALA A 284 -19.89 -28.38 -18.83
C ALA A 284 -18.86 -29.09 -17.93
N HIS A 285 -17.60 -28.65 -17.96
CA HIS A 285 -16.51 -29.23 -17.19
C HIS A 285 -16.12 -28.41 -15.95
N GLY A 286 -16.86 -27.34 -15.63
CA GLY A 286 -16.63 -26.52 -14.44
C GLY A 286 -15.29 -25.79 -14.45
N THR A 287 -14.83 -25.34 -15.62
CA THR A 287 -13.61 -24.55 -15.81
C THR A 287 -13.94 -23.26 -16.57
N THR A 288 -12.96 -22.41 -16.85
CA THR A 288 -13.18 -21.19 -17.63
C THR A 288 -12.58 -21.31 -19.03
N VAL A 289 -13.12 -20.56 -19.99
CA VAL A 289 -12.57 -20.47 -21.36
C VAL A 289 -11.09 -20.09 -21.31
N ALA A 290 -10.72 -19.10 -20.49
CA ALA A 290 -9.34 -18.68 -20.32
C ALA A 290 -8.44 -19.80 -19.78
N LYS A 291 -8.89 -20.54 -18.75
CA LYS A 291 -8.14 -21.66 -18.18
C LYS A 291 -7.99 -22.80 -19.17
N LEU A 292 -9.05 -23.10 -19.92
CA LEU A 292 -9.08 -24.16 -20.93
C LEU A 292 -8.22 -23.82 -22.16
N ALA A 293 -8.32 -22.59 -22.67
CA ALA A 293 -7.48 -22.10 -23.77
C ALA A 293 -6.00 -22.13 -23.41
N LYS A 294 -5.65 -21.63 -22.21
CA LYS A 294 -4.28 -21.65 -21.70
C LYS A 294 -3.74 -23.07 -21.54
N ALA A 295 -4.55 -24.00 -21.01
CA ALA A 295 -4.14 -25.40 -20.84
C ALA A 295 -3.87 -26.13 -22.16
N ASN A 296 -4.38 -25.62 -23.27
CA ASN A 296 -4.28 -26.22 -24.60
C ASN A 296 -3.50 -25.36 -25.61
N ASN A 297 -2.85 -24.29 -25.13
CA ASN A 297 -2.11 -23.33 -25.96
C ASN A 297 -2.93 -22.80 -27.15
N LEU A 298 -4.23 -22.57 -26.95
CA LEU A 298 -5.10 -22.04 -28.00
C LEU A 298 -4.87 -20.54 -28.15
N LYS A 299 -4.36 -20.13 -29.32
CA LYS A 299 -4.14 -18.71 -29.66
C LYS A 299 -5.46 -17.96 -29.88
N ASN A 300 -6.46 -18.64 -30.43
CA ASN A 300 -7.81 -18.12 -30.58
C ASN A 300 -8.81 -19.07 -29.89
N PRO A 301 -9.42 -18.66 -28.77
CA PRO A 301 -10.41 -19.45 -28.03
C PRO A 301 -11.67 -19.81 -28.84
N ASP A 302 -11.98 -19.06 -29.90
CA ASP A 302 -13.17 -19.27 -30.74
C ASP A 302 -12.96 -20.31 -31.85
N VAL A 303 -11.71 -20.80 -32.01
CA VAL A 303 -11.35 -21.73 -33.08
C VAL A 303 -10.94 -23.07 -32.48
N ILE A 304 -11.92 -23.96 -32.33
CA ILE A 304 -11.72 -25.39 -32.05
C ILE A 304 -12.23 -26.24 -33.22
N ARG A 305 -11.58 -27.38 -33.46
CA ARG A 305 -11.93 -28.27 -34.58
C ARG A 305 -12.59 -29.55 -34.07
N VAL A 306 -13.60 -30.03 -34.79
CA VAL A 306 -14.17 -31.36 -34.52
C VAL A 306 -13.07 -32.42 -34.56
N GLY A 307 -13.06 -33.30 -33.57
CA GLY A 307 -12.04 -34.33 -33.37
C GLY A 307 -10.78 -33.85 -32.64
N GLN A 308 -10.61 -32.55 -32.40
CA GLN A 308 -9.52 -32.01 -31.58
C GLN A 308 -9.64 -32.55 -30.15
N THR A 309 -8.52 -32.97 -29.57
CA THR A 309 -8.48 -33.39 -28.16
C THR A 309 -8.01 -32.23 -27.30
N LEU A 310 -8.82 -31.86 -26.31
CA LEU A 310 -8.54 -30.82 -25.34
C LEU A 310 -8.19 -31.43 -23.98
N LYS A 311 -7.11 -30.96 -23.37
CA LYS A 311 -6.77 -31.17 -21.97
C LYS A 311 -7.64 -30.25 -21.11
N ILE A 312 -8.60 -30.83 -20.40
CA ILE A 312 -9.45 -30.15 -19.43
C ILE A 312 -8.71 -30.16 -18.09
N VAL A 313 -8.45 -28.99 -17.51
CA VAL A 313 -7.85 -28.85 -16.18
C VAL A 313 -8.89 -28.25 -15.24
N LYS A 314 -9.25 -29.01 -14.19
CA LYS A 314 -10.17 -28.53 -13.14
C LYS A 314 -9.49 -27.57 -12.18
#